data_AF-A0A183AZ18-F1
#
_entry.id   AF-A0A183AZ18-F1
#
_cell.length_a   1.000
_cell.length_b   1.000
_cell.length_c   1.000
_cell.angle_alpha   90.00
_cell.angle_beta   90.00
_cell.angle_gamma   90.00
#
_symmetry.space_group_name_H-M   'P 1'
#
loop_
_entity.id
_entity.type
_entity.pdbx_description
1 polymer ?
#
loop_
_entity_poly.entity_id
_entity_poly.type
_entity_poly.pdbx_seq_one_letter_code
_entity_poly.pdbx_strand_id
1 'polypeptide(L)'
;LNELIREEQFRSAHDMEYEFTKMAAKSRHNVDDEYADAFVSKRSHAERDAIRLKQDAVAAYKRRTFAESSCTVCLERVPKHLVISVGEKKALAEIGSEWDQNRRVINLNKSGFGAHGAVPPKFPYFAVEFGLDGGGLARVLDDERDIPAYFGREVIADLLDKDTRYWRKPKTERFEQLRSKVVEFENWWEPFNKWSDRDPRNVVGSDPIRTLDTLGPEGPELPPGLC
;
A
#
# COMPACT_ATOMS: atom_id res chain seq x y z
N LEU A 1 -1.68 28.67 20.26
CA LEU A 1 -2.74 28.17 19.35
C LEU A 1 -2.15 27.59 18.06
N ASN A 2 -1.39 28.36 17.27
CA ASN A 2 -0.78 27.84 16.03
C ASN A 2 0.17 26.65 16.24
N GLU A 3 0.94 26.66 17.34
CA GLU A 3 1.81 25.53 17.72
C GLU A 3 1.00 24.29 18.09
N LEU A 4 -0.09 24.45 18.84
CA LEU A 4 -1.01 23.36 19.20
C LEU A 4 -1.72 22.77 17.96
N ILE A 5 -2.12 23.62 17.00
CA ILE A 5 -2.67 23.17 15.71
C ILE A 5 -1.62 22.39 14.92
N ARG A 6 -0.37 22.85 14.91
CA ARG A 6 0.74 22.17 14.24
C ARG A 6 0.97 20.79 14.87
N GLU A 7 1.02 20.71 16.20
CA GLU A 7 1.17 19.44 16.93
C GLU A 7 0.05 18.45 16.59
N GLU A 8 -1.21 18.89 16.55
CA GLU A 8 -2.34 18.02 16.18
C GLU A 8 -2.29 17.58 14.71
N GLN A 9 -1.76 18.38 13.79
CA GLN A 9 -1.56 17.97 12.39
C GLN A 9 -0.49 16.89 12.22
N PHE A 10 0.52 16.86 13.09
CA PHE A 10 1.59 15.87 13.06
C PHE A 10 1.32 14.66 13.96
N ARG A 11 0.32 14.75 14.85
CA ARG A 11 -0.14 13.60 15.65
C ARG A 11 -0.76 12.54 14.77
N SER A 12 -0.33 11.31 15.00
CA SER A 12 -0.88 10.13 14.34
C SER A 12 -1.71 9.30 15.33
N ALA A 13 -2.59 8.44 14.80
CA ALA A 13 -3.29 7.45 15.63
C ALA A 13 -2.32 6.55 16.42
N HIS A 14 -1.12 6.33 15.88
CA HIS A 14 -0.06 5.55 16.52
C HIS A 14 0.44 6.19 17.82
N ASP A 15 0.48 7.53 17.90
CA ASP A 15 0.92 8.23 19.11
C ASP A 15 -0.07 8.05 20.26
N MET A 16 -1.37 8.00 19.96
CA MET A 16 -2.41 7.70 20.94
C MET A 16 -2.34 6.25 21.42
N GLU A 17 -2.27 5.29 20.49
CA GLU A 17 -2.10 3.85 20.77
C GLU A 17 -0.89 3.60 21.67
N TYR A 18 0.20 4.32 21.42
CA TYR A 18 1.42 4.22 22.22
C TYR A 18 1.19 4.68 23.67
N GLU A 19 0.52 5.80 23.89
CA GLU A 19 0.20 6.25 25.25
C GLU A 19 -0.70 5.23 25.97
N PHE A 20 -1.70 4.64 25.28
CA PHE A 20 -2.50 3.55 25.84
C PHE A 20 -1.65 2.32 26.20
N THR A 21 -0.77 1.88 25.31
CA THR A 21 0.11 0.71 25.53
C THR A 21 1.04 0.94 26.72
N LYS A 22 1.57 2.15 26.86
CA LYS A 22 2.42 2.58 27.98
C LYS A 22 1.66 2.62 29.31
N MET A 23 0.37 2.98 29.30
CA MET A 23 -0.49 2.88 30.49
C MET A 23 -0.73 1.43 30.87
N ALA A 24 -1.10 0.58 29.90
CA ALA A 24 -1.34 -0.85 30.12
C ALA A 24 -0.10 -1.57 30.71
N ALA A 25 1.10 -1.22 30.23
CA ALA A 25 2.35 -1.79 30.76
C ALA A 25 2.66 -1.39 32.23
N LYS A 26 2.11 -0.27 32.70
CA LYS A 26 2.33 0.25 34.07
C LYS A 26 1.28 -0.24 35.07
N SER A 27 0.05 -0.50 34.63
CA SER A 27 -1.00 -1.02 35.49
C SER A 27 -0.75 -2.51 35.80
N ARG A 28 -0.11 -2.78 36.93
CA ARG A 28 0.30 -4.14 37.31
C ARG A 28 -0.58 -4.80 38.37
N HIS A 29 -1.44 -4.07 39.10
CA HIS A 29 -2.31 -4.63 40.17
C HIS A 29 -3.71 -4.00 40.17
N ASN A 30 -4.74 -4.84 40.41
CA ASN A 30 -6.16 -4.55 40.63
C ASN A 30 -6.65 -3.15 40.24
N VAL A 31 -7.11 -3.02 39.00
CA VAL A 31 -7.90 -1.88 38.53
C VAL A 31 -9.37 -2.12 38.86
N ASP A 32 -9.71 -2.03 40.15
CA ASP A 32 -11.08 -1.70 40.55
C ASP A 32 -11.14 -0.17 40.75
N ASP A 33 -12.02 0.46 39.98
CA ASP A 33 -12.60 1.80 40.15
C ASP A 33 -11.74 3.09 40.09
N GLU A 34 -10.41 3.06 40.06
CA GLU A 34 -9.57 4.27 39.89
C GLU A 34 -8.97 4.41 38.48
N TYR A 35 -9.83 4.49 37.46
CA TYR A 35 -9.40 4.79 36.08
C TYR A 35 -8.98 6.27 35.90
N ALA A 36 -9.31 7.16 36.84
CA ALA A 36 -9.12 8.61 36.68
C ALA A 36 -7.66 9.07 36.90
N ASP A 37 -6.96 8.52 37.88
CA ASP A 37 -5.64 9.01 38.28
C ASP A 37 -4.50 8.42 37.43
N ALA A 38 -4.77 7.31 36.73
CA ALA A 38 -3.85 6.72 35.75
C ALA A 38 -3.65 7.60 34.50
N PHE A 39 -4.59 8.53 34.22
CA PHE A 39 -4.53 9.48 33.10
C PHE A 39 -3.80 10.78 33.44
N VAL A 40 -3.36 10.96 34.69
CA VAL A 40 -2.57 12.15 35.07
C VAL A 40 -1.15 12.01 34.54
N SER A 41 -0.84 12.81 33.51
CA SER A 41 0.47 12.92 32.89
C SER A 41 1.58 13.13 33.93
N LYS A 42 2.39 12.10 34.16
CA LYS A 42 3.74 12.29 34.73
C LYS A 42 4.68 12.62 33.57
N ARG A 43 5.42 13.73 33.71
CA ARG A 43 6.37 14.33 32.75
C ARG A 43 6.95 13.31 31.77
N SER A 44 6.86 13.62 30.47
CA SER A 44 7.54 12.89 29.41
C SER A 44 9.03 12.84 29.69
N HIS A 45 9.62 11.64 29.57
CA HIS A 45 11.07 11.51 29.49
C HIS A 45 11.46 11.75 28.03
N ALA A 46 11.50 13.02 27.62
CA ALA A 46 11.72 13.42 26.23
C ALA A 46 12.93 12.74 25.57
N GLU A 47 14.00 12.48 26.34
CA GLU A 47 15.18 11.75 25.88
C GLU A 47 14.89 10.28 25.53
N ARG A 48 14.10 9.59 26.36
CA ARG A 48 13.70 8.19 26.11
C ARG A 48 12.79 8.10 24.90
N ASP A 49 11.86 9.04 24.74
CA ASP A 49 10.95 9.11 23.60
C ASP A 49 11.72 9.40 22.30
N ALA A 50 12.73 10.29 22.33
CA ALA A 50 13.61 10.57 21.19
C ALA A 50 14.45 9.36 20.76
N ILE A 51 15.01 8.60 21.72
CA ILE A 51 15.75 7.36 21.42
C ILE A 51 14.85 6.35 20.74
N ARG A 52 13.60 6.21 21.21
CA ARG A 52 12.63 5.28 20.64
C ARG A 52 12.19 5.68 19.24
N LEU A 53 11.85 6.95 19.03
CA LEU A 53 11.51 7.48 17.70
C LEU A 53 12.62 7.20 16.68
N LYS A 54 13.89 7.35 17.10
CA LYS A 54 15.05 6.98 16.29
C LYS A 54 15.07 5.48 15.98
N GLN A 55 14.82 4.62 16.96
CA GLN A 55 14.77 3.16 16.76
C GLN A 55 13.64 2.74 15.81
N ASP A 56 12.44 3.31 15.97
CA ASP A 56 11.27 3.04 15.13
C ASP A 56 11.51 3.51 13.69
N ALA A 57 12.10 4.69 13.51
CA ALA A 57 12.50 5.19 12.19
C ALA A 57 13.53 4.28 11.50
N VAL A 58 14.54 3.80 12.25
CA VAL A 58 15.54 2.85 11.73
C VAL A 58 14.89 1.51 11.37
N ALA A 59 13.96 1.01 12.20
CA ALA A 59 13.25 -0.23 11.92
C ALA A 59 12.35 -0.10 10.68
N ALA A 60 11.61 1.00 10.55
CA ALA A 60 10.79 1.30 9.38
C ALA A 60 11.64 1.41 8.11
N TYR A 61 12.80 2.08 8.17
CA TYR A 61 13.74 2.16 7.06
C TYR A 61 14.23 0.78 6.62
N LYS A 62 14.69 -0.05 7.57
CA LYS A 62 15.15 -1.42 7.28
C LYS A 62 14.06 -2.30 6.67
N ARG A 63 12.82 -2.18 7.15
CA ARG A 63 11.68 -2.90 6.56
C ARG A 63 11.41 -2.47 5.13
N ARG A 64 11.45 -1.16 4.87
CA ARG A 64 11.25 -0.61 3.52
C ARG A 64 12.34 -1.05 2.55
N THR A 65 13.61 -0.93 2.92
CA THR A 65 14.73 -1.33 2.05
C THR A 65 14.74 -2.83 1.76
N PHE A 66 14.37 -3.66 2.73
CA PHE A 66 14.18 -5.09 2.50
C PHE A 66 13.03 -5.37 1.53
N ALA A 67 11.89 -4.71 1.71
CA ALA A 67 10.76 -4.83 0.79
C ALA A 67 11.15 -4.40 -0.63
N GLU A 68 11.83 -3.27 -0.79
CA GLU A 68 12.29 -2.76 -2.09
C GLU A 68 13.29 -3.71 -2.77
N SER A 69 14.25 -4.26 -2.03
CA SER A 69 15.26 -5.17 -2.62
C SER A 69 14.69 -6.53 -3.05
N SER A 70 13.58 -6.96 -2.44
CA SER A 70 12.89 -8.22 -2.79
C SER A 70 11.68 -8.03 -3.70
N CYS A 71 11.26 -6.79 -3.93
CA CYS A 71 10.08 -6.43 -4.70
C CYS A 71 10.25 -6.74 -6.19
N THR A 72 9.39 -7.59 -6.73
CA THR A 72 9.40 -7.96 -8.16
C THR A 72 8.63 -6.97 -9.05
N VAL A 73 7.92 -6.00 -8.47
CA VAL A 73 6.93 -5.13 -9.14
C VAL A 73 7.26 -3.63 -9.02
N CYS A 74 8.28 -3.26 -8.27
CA CYS A 74 8.64 -1.87 -8.02
C CYS A 74 9.06 -1.17 -9.34
N LEU A 75 8.83 0.15 -9.42
CA LEU A 75 8.69 0.97 -10.65
C LEU A 75 9.68 0.73 -11.81
N GLU A 76 10.87 0.21 -11.55
CA GLU A 76 11.88 -0.10 -12.57
C GLU A 76 11.57 -1.37 -13.38
N ARG A 77 10.63 -2.22 -12.94
CA ARG A 77 10.27 -3.49 -13.60
C ARG A 77 8.76 -3.75 -13.58
N VAL A 78 7.93 -2.80 -13.97
CA VAL A 78 6.48 -3.04 -14.02
C VAL A 78 6.14 -3.83 -15.29
N PRO A 79 5.66 -5.10 -15.20
CA PRO A 79 5.07 -5.75 -16.35
C PRO A 79 3.85 -4.95 -16.82
N LYS A 80 3.62 -4.83 -18.12
CA LYS A 80 2.37 -4.27 -18.63
C LYS A 80 1.24 -5.23 -18.25
N HIS A 81 0.25 -4.78 -17.49
CA HIS A 81 -0.89 -5.61 -17.08
C HIS A 81 -2.08 -5.34 -17.99
N LEU A 82 -2.75 -6.40 -18.41
CA LEU A 82 -4.06 -6.30 -19.05
C LEU A 82 -5.12 -6.13 -17.95
N VAL A 83 -5.86 -5.02 -17.99
CA VAL A 83 -7.03 -4.80 -17.13
C VAL A 83 -8.19 -5.59 -17.75
N ILE A 84 -8.53 -6.72 -17.16
CA ILE A 84 -9.71 -7.50 -17.55
C ILE A 84 -10.86 -7.09 -16.63
N SER A 85 -11.91 -6.52 -17.22
CA SER A 85 -13.11 -6.09 -16.51
C SER A 85 -14.14 -7.20 -16.54
N VAL A 86 -14.23 -8.00 -15.48
CA VAL A 86 -15.47 -8.67 -15.16
C VAL A 86 -15.61 -8.80 -13.64
N GLY A 87 -16.79 -8.51 -13.11
CA GLY A 87 -17.03 -8.62 -11.68
C GLY A 87 -18.51 -8.74 -11.36
N GLU A 88 -18.83 -9.73 -10.54
CA GLU A 88 -20.12 -9.86 -9.91
C GLU A 88 -20.16 -9.06 -8.61
N LYS A 89 -21.17 -8.19 -8.47
CA LYS A 89 -21.39 -7.38 -7.26
C LYS A 89 -21.55 -8.24 -5.98
N LYS A 90 -21.99 -9.49 -6.14
CA LYS A 90 -22.24 -10.43 -5.05
C LYS A 90 -20.96 -10.79 -4.29
N ALA A 91 -19.88 -11.08 -5.00
CA ALA A 91 -18.59 -11.42 -4.40
C ALA A 91 -18.09 -10.30 -3.47
N LEU A 92 -18.25 -9.03 -3.86
CA LEU A 92 -17.88 -7.88 -3.03
C LEU A 92 -18.82 -7.65 -1.84
N ALA A 93 -20.08 -8.06 -1.92
CA ALA A 93 -21.01 -7.93 -0.81
C ALA A 93 -20.73 -8.98 0.28
N GLU A 94 -20.34 -10.18 -0.13
CA GLU A 94 -20.15 -11.36 0.74
C GLU A 94 -18.73 -11.46 1.33
N ILE A 95 -17.74 -10.81 0.73
CA ILE A 95 -16.36 -10.78 1.24
C ILE A 95 -16.27 -10.11 2.62
N GLY A 96 -15.30 -10.51 3.44
CA GLY A 96 -15.02 -9.93 4.76
C GLY A 96 -15.89 -10.50 5.88
N SER A 97 -15.84 -9.88 7.06
CA SER A 97 -16.62 -10.34 8.20
C SER A 97 -18.10 -9.96 8.05
N GLU A 98 -18.98 -10.77 8.65
CA GLU A 98 -20.40 -10.43 8.78
C GLU A 98 -20.60 -9.16 9.64
N TRP A 99 -19.65 -8.90 10.54
CA TRP A 99 -19.67 -7.82 11.53
C TRP A 99 -18.92 -6.56 11.11
N ASP A 100 -18.51 -6.47 9.84
CA ASP A 100 -17.88 -5.26 9.28
C ASP A 100 -18.77 -4.03 9.53
N GLN A 101 -18.17 -2.95 10.03
CA GLN A 101 -18.87 -1.70 10.33
C GLN A 101 -18.98 -0.80 9.10
N ASN A 102 -18.04 -0.96 8.15
CA ASN A 102 -18.02 -0.18 6.93
C ASN A 102 -19.06 -0.65 5.91
N ARG A 103 -19.53 0.29 5.09
CA ARG A 103 -20.51 -0.02 4.02
C ARG A 103 -19.90 -1.03 3.04
N ARG A 104 -20.60 -2.17 2.89
CA ARG A 104 -20.13 -3.33 2.10
C ARG A 104 -19.74 -3.04 0.65
N VAL A 105 -20.46 -2.15 -0.03
CA VAL A 105 -20.19 -1.81 -1.44
C VAL A 105 -20.39 -0.32 -1.67
N ILE A 106 -19.36 0.31 -2.23
CA ILE A 106 -19.31 1.72 -2.67
C ILE A 106 -19.26 1.73 -4.19
N ASN A 107 -20.17 2.45 -4.83
CA ASN A 107 -20.13 2.63 -6.29
C ASN A 107 -19.14 3.75 -6.63
N LEU A 108 -18.23 3.47 -7.56
CA LEU A 108 -17.28 4.42 -8.11
C LEU A 108 -17.88 5.02 -9.38
N ASN A 109 -18.24 6.30 -9.32
CA ASN A 109 -18.92 6.99 -10.44
C ASN A 109 -17.93 7.62 -11.44
N LYS A 110 -16.68 7.86 -11.02
CA LYS A 110 -15.64 8.48 -11.85
C LYS A 110 -14.68 7.41 -12.32
N SER A 111 -14.81 7.01 -13.57
CA SER A 111 -13.87 6.07 -14.17
C SER A 111 -12.47 6.68 -14.31
N GLY A 112 -11.43 5.87 -14.15
CA GLY A 112 -10.03 6.28 -14.26
C GLY A 112 -9.44 6.96 -13.01
N PHE A 113 -10.26 7.20 -11.98
CA PHE A 113 -9.80 7.68 -10.67
C PHE A 113 -9.69 6.57 -9.64
N GLY A 114 -10.14 5.34 -9.94
CA GLY A 114 -10.17 4.24 -8.98
C GLY A 114 -11.02 4.58 -7.76
N ALA A 115 -10.57 4.09 -6.61
CA ALA A 115 -11.18 4.42 -5.32
C ALA A 115 -10.83 5.83 -4.81
N HIS A 116 -10.02 6.60 -5.57
CA HIS A 116 -9.58 7.92 -5.14
C HIS A 116 -10.77 8.88 -4.99
N GLY A 117 -10.90 9.47 -3.80
CA GLY A 117 -12.01 10.35 -3.44
C GLY A 117 -13.28 9.62 -3.00
N ALA A 118 -13.40 8.31 -3.23
CA ALA A 118 -14.47 7.48 -2.68
C ALA A 118 -14.05 6.83 -1.35
N VAL A 119 -12.78 6.42 -1.23
CA VAL A 119 -12.19 5.83 -0.03
C VAL A 119 -11.17 6.81 0.58
N PRO A 120 -11.23 7.07 1.90
CA PRO A 120 -10.23 7.91 2.58
C PRO A 120 -8.81 7.29 2.53
N PRO A 121 -7.76 8.12 2.60
CA PRO A 121 -6.39 7.61 2.62
C PRO A 121 -6.12 6.76 3.86
N LYS A 122 -5.18 5.82 3.75
CA LYS A 122 -4.73 4.89 4.81
C LYS A 122 -5.77 3.87 5.29
N PHE A 123 -6.87 3.70 4.56
CA PHE A 123 -7.77 2.56 4.75
C PHE A 123 -7.42 1.45 3.75
N PRO A 124 -7.37 0.18 4.18
CA PRO A 124 -7.28 -0.92 3.26
C PRO A 124 -8.61 -1.04 2.49
N TYR A 125 -8.52 -1.22 1.17
CA TYR A 125 -9.70 -1.35 0.32
C TYR A 125 -9.43 -2.32 -0.83
N PHE A 126 -10.51 -2.91 -1.33
CA PHE A 126 -10.52 -3.67 -2.57
C PHE A 126 -11.40 -2.94 -3.59
N ALA A 127 -10.84 -2.61 -4.76
CA ALA A 127 -11.55 -1.88 -5.80
C ALA A 127 -11.46 -2.61 -7.15
N VAL A 128 -12.55 -2.54 -7.89
CA VAL A 128 -12.70 -3.08 -9.24
C VAL A 128 -13.25 -1.98 -10.13
N GLU A 129 -12.62 -1.75 -11.28
CA GLU A 129 -13.10 -0.82 -12.31
C GLU A 129 -13.55 -1.60 -13.55
N PHE A 130 -14.61 -1.11 -14.19
CA PHE A 130 -15.21 -1.73 -15.36
C PHE A 130 -14.94 -0.89 -16.61
N GLY A 131 -13.81 -1.17 -17.27
CA GLY A 131 -13.44 -0.49 -18.51
C GLY A 131 -13.26 1.02 -18.31
N LEU A 132 -13.50 1.80 -19.38
CA LEU A 132 -13.30 3.25 -19.38
C LEU A 132 -14.52 4.05 -18.92
N ASP A 133 -15.74 3.53 -19.05
CA ASP A 133 -16.98 4.25 -18.71
C ASP A 133 -17.93 3.45 -17.80
N GLY A 134 -17.60 2.20 -17.48
CA GLY A 134 -18.49 1.31 -16.70
C GLY A 134 -18.49 1.58 -15.19
N GLY A 135 -17.80 2.62 -14.74
CA GLY A 135 -17.61 2.94 -13.34
C GLY A 135 -16.82 1.85 -12.61
N GLY A 136 -17.08 1.68 -11.32
CA GLY A 136 -16.44 0.65 -10.53
C GLY A 136 -17.13 0.39 -9.21
N LEU A 137 -16.58 -0.55 -8.46
CA LEU A 137 -17.03 -0.90 -7.11
C LEU A 137 -15.81 -0.90 -6.19
N ALA A 138 -15.97 -0.38 -4.99
CA ALA A 138 -14.97 -0.47 -3.95
C ALA A 138 -15.60 -0.99 -2.66
N ARG A 139 -14.80 -1.70 -1.87
CA ARG A 139 -15.10 -2.07 -0.50
C ARG A 139 -13.95 -1.66 0.39
N VAL A 140 -14.25 -0.99 1.49
CA VAL A 140 -13.30 -0.74 2.57
C VAL A 140 -13.21 -1.99 3.42
N LEU A 141 -12.00 -2.42 3.75
CA LEU A 141 -11.74 -3.61 4.56
C LEU A 141 -11.50 -3.16 6.01
N ASP A 142 -12.07 -3.88 6.96
CA ASP A 142 -11.85 -3.63 8.39
C ASP A 142 -10.60 -4.40 8.85
N ASP A 143 -10.57 -5.71 8.58
CA ASP A 143 -9.44 -6.59 8.82
C ASP A 143 -8.86 -7.13 7.49
N GLU A 144 -7.59 -6.81 7.20
CA GLU A 144 -6.90 -7.30 6.00
C GLU A 144 -6.80 -8.83 5.95
N ARG A 145 -6.84 -9.48 7.11
CA ARG A 145 -6.68 -10.94 7.26
C ARG A 145 -7.92 -11.72 6.85
N ASP A 146 -9.09 -11.08 6.81
CA ASP A 146 -10.34 -11.73 6.43
C ASP A 146 -10.39 -12.04 4.93
N ILE A 147 -9.49 -11.42 4.17
CA ILE A 147 -9.52 -11.45 2.72
C ILE A 147 -8.22 -12.04 2.20
N PRO A 148 -8.28 -13.17 1.48
CA PRO A 148 -7.09 -13.72 0.85
C PRO A 148 -6.51 -12.73 -0.16
N ALA A 149 -5.18 -12.59 -0.19
CA ALA A 149 -4.48 -11.78 -1.19
C ALA A 149 -4.72 -12.21 -2.66
N TYR A 150 -5.32 -13.40 -2.88
CA TYR A 150 -5.71 -13.92 -4.19
C TYR A 150 -7.21 -13.78 -4.51
N PHE A 151 -8.01 -13.14 -3.64
CA PHE A 151 -9.47 -13.04 -3.81
C PHE A 151 -9.88 -12.53 -5.20
N GLY A 152 -9.26 -11.47 -5.70
CA GLY A 152 -9.57 -10.96 -7.04
C GLY A 152 -9.31 -11.98 -8.15
N ARG A 153 -8.27 -12.81 -8.01
CA ARG A 153 -7.98 -13.89 -8.97
C ARG A 153 -8.99 -15.04 -8.85
N GLU A 154 -9.47 -15.33 -7.66
CA GLU A 154 -10.50 -16.35 -7.42
C GLU A 154 -11.80 -16.00 -8.13
N VAL A 155 -12.30 -14.77 -7.97
CA VAL A 155 -13.53 -14.30 -8.63
C VAL A 155 -13.41 -14.37 -10.16
N ILE A 156 -12.29 -13.91 -10.71
CA ILE A 156 -12.05 -13.95 -12.16
C ILE A 156 -11.90 -15.40 -12.65
N ALA A 157 -11.23 -16.25 -11.89
CA ALA A 157 -11.01 -17.65 -12.26
C ALA A 157 -12.31 -18.46 -12.22
N ASP A 158 -13.15 -18.26 -11.21
CA ASP A 158 -14.46 -18.89 -11.09
C ASP A 158 -15.34 -18.53 -12.30
N LEU A 159 -15.37 -17.23 -12.65
CA LEU A 159 -16.08 -16.76 -13.83
C LEU A 159 -15.54 -17.35 -15.15
N LEU A 160 -14.23 -17.54 -15.27
CA LEU A 160 -13.58 -18.12 -16.46
C LEU A 160 -13.50 -19.65 -16.43
N ASP A 161 -14.14 -20.30 -15.45
CA ASP A 161 -14.10 -21.74 -15.20
C ASP A 161 -12.66 -22.30 -15.18
N LYS A 162 -11.79 -21.65 -14.40
CA LYS A 162 -10.37 -22.01 -14.22
C LYS A 162 -10.12 -22.70 -12.88
N ASP A 163 -9.35 -23.77 -12.95
CA ASP A 163 -8.92 -24.53 -11.78
C ASP A 163 -8.10 -23.68 -10.79
N THR A 164 -8.30 -23.96 -9.50
CA THR A 164 -7.56 -23.46 -8.32
C THR A 164 -6.04 -23.40 -8.47
N ARG A 165 -5.46 -24.29 -9.28
CA ARG A 165 -4.01 -24.33 -9.58
C ARG A 165 -3.49 -23.06 -10.25
N TYR A 166 -4.34 -22.30 -10.93
CA TYR A 166 -3.94 -21.09 -11.66
C TYR A 166 -3.86 -19.84 -10.77
N TRP A 167 -4.61 -19.77 -9.66
CA TRP A 167 -4.79 -18.53 -8.91
C TRP A 167 -4.39 -18.58 -7.43
N ARG A 168 -4.51 -19.74 -6.76
CA ARG A 168 -4.19 -19.89 -5.33
C ARG A 168 -2.69 -20.00 -5.07
N LYS A 169 -1.99 -20.78 -5.91
CA LYS A 169 -0.53 -20.97 -5.88
C LYS A 169 -0.03 -21.14 -7.32
N PRO A 170 -0.02 -20.06 -8.13
CA PRO A 170 0.42 -20.15 -9.51
C PRO A 170 1.85 -20.71 -9.56
N LYS A 171 2.06 -21.68 -10.45
CA LYS A 171 3.39 -22.22 -10.68
C LYS A 171 4.26 -21.15 -11.33
N THR A 172 5.50 -21.03 -10.86
CA THR A 172 6.50 -20.19 -11.53
C THR A 172 6.76 -20.75 -12.93
N GLU A 173 6.52 -19.94 -13.95
CA GLU A 173 6.82 -20.30 -15.33
C GLU A 173 8.32 -20.18 -15.63
N ARG A 174 8.80 -20.91 -16.64
CA ARG A 174 10.18 -20.76 -17.09
C ARG A 174 10.39 -19.41 -17.75
N PHE A 175 11.59 -18.85 -17.61
CA PHE A 175 11.93 -17.53 -18.14
C PHE A 175 11.71 -17.40 -19.65
N GLU A 176 12.04 -18.43 -20.43
CA GLU A 176 11.84 -18.43 -21.89
C GLU A 176 10.35 -18.35 -22.26
N GLN A 177 9.49 -19.08 -21.56
CA GLN A 177 8.04 -19.07 -21.81
C GLN A 177 7.44 -17.70 -21.50
N LEU A 178 7.89 -17.08 -20.40
CA LEU A 178 7.47 -15.74 -20.04
C LEU A 178 7.90 -14.72 -21.11
N ARG A 179 9.14 -14.82 -21.60
CA ARG A 179 9.64 -13.96 -22.68
C ARG A 179 8.79 -14.07 -23.95
N SER A 180 8.44 -15.28 -24.38
CA SER A 180 7.61 -15.47 -25.56
C SER A 180 6.23 -14.83 -25.42
N LYS A 181 5.57 -14.98 -24.26
CA LYS A 181 4.28 -14.33 -23.98
C LYS A 181 4.36 -12.81 -23.95
N VAL A 182 5.46 -12.27 -23.43
CA VAL A 182 5.69 -10.82 -23.42
C VAL A 182 5.85 -10.27 -24.83
N VAL A 183 6.61 -10.95 -25.70
CA VAL A 183 6.76 -10.57 -27.12
C VAL A 183 5.43 -10.66 -27.87
N GLU A 184 4.67 -11.73 -27.65
CA GLU A 184 3.34 -11.91 -28.24
C GLU A 184 2.38 -10.78 -27.82
N PHE A 185 2.34 -10.46 -26.53
CA PHE A 185 1.54 -9.34 -26.01
C PHE A 185 2.01 -7.99 -26.55
N GLU A 186 3.31 -7.78 -26.67
CA GLU A 186 3.87 -6.54 -27.22
C GLU A 186 3.44 -6.32 -28.67
N ASN A 187 3.46 -7.36 -29.50
CA ASN A 187 2.96 -7.29 -30.88
C ASN A 187 1.45 -7.00 -30.93
N TRP A 188 0.66 -7.56 -30.01
CA TRP A 188 -0.77 -7.25 -29.93
C TRP A 188 -1.05 -5.82 -29.45
N TRP A 189 -0.19 -5.29 -28.58
CA TRP A 189 -0.35 -3.96 -27.99
C TRP A 189 0.24 -2.82 -28.84
N GLU A 190 1.18 -3.13 -29.75
CA GLU A 190 1.85 -2.15 -30.61
C GLU A 190 0.88 -1.16 -31.29
N PRO A 191 -0.26 -1.58 -31.90
CA PRO A 191 -1.17 -0.65 -32.58
C PRO A 191 -1.85 0.37 -31.65
N PHE A 192 -1.93 0.05 -30.36
CA PHE A 192 -2.61 0.85 -29.34
C PHE A 192 -1.64 1.71 -28.51
N ASN A 193 -0.33 1.43 -28.59
CA ASN A 193 0.69 2.06 -27.76
C ASN A 193 1.16 3.43 -28.29
N LYS A 194 0.24 4.37 -28.51
CA LYS A 194 0.55 5.73 -29.02
C LYS A 194 1.23 6.67 -28.01
N TRP A 195 1.46 6.18 -26.79
CA TRP A 195 2.08 6.95 -25.72
C TRP A 195 3.60 6.76 -25.68
N SER A 196 4.12 5.59 -26.08
CA SER A 196 5.57 5.33 -26.11
C SER A 196 6.32 6.29 -27.03
N ASP A 197 5.71 6.71 -28.13
CA ASP A 197 6.32 7.63 -29.10
C ASP A 197 6.50 9.04 -28.53
N ARG A 198 5.77 9.36 -27.45
CA ARG A 198 5.80 10.65 -26.76
C ARG A 198 6.49 10.59 -25.40
N ASP A 199 7.05 9.43 -25.03
CA ASP A 199 7.77 9.26 -23.78
C ASP A 199 9.15 9.96 -23.89
N PRO A 200 9.44 10.97 -23.05
CA PRO A 200 10.74 11.65 -23.04
C PRO A 200 11.92 10.69 -22.81
N ARG A 201 11.69 9.52 -22.21
CA ARG A 201 12.71 8.48 -21.99
C ARG A 201 13.07 7.70 -23.25
N ASN A 202 12.17 7.65 -24.24
CA ASN A 202 12.41 6.99 -25.52
C ASN A 202 13.07 7.93 -26.54
N VAL A 203 13.13 9.23 -26.26
CA VAL A 203 13.97 10.19 -26.99
C VAL A 203 15.41 9.99 -26.53
N VAL A 204 16.02 8.87 -26.92
CA VAL A 204 17.48 8.73 -26.89
C VAL A 204 18.02 9.54 -28.07
N GLY A 205 17.99 10.86 -27.89
CA GLY A 205 18.78 11.80 -28.66
C GLY A 205 20.22 11.71 -28.16
N SER A 206 21.10 11.33 -29.08
CA SER A 206 22.54 11.53 -29.12
C SER A 206 23.11 12.69 -28.27
N ASP A 207 23.31 12.50 -26.96
CA ASP A 207 24.16 13.37 -26.15
C ASP A 207 25.28 12.55 -25.50
N PRO A 208 26.56 12.94 -25.66
CA PRO A 208 27.67 12.17 -25.14
C PRO A 208 27.74 12.31 -23.62
N ILE A 209 27.67 11.18 -22.92
CA ILE A 209 28.23 10.90 -21.60
C ILE A 209 28.15 12.09 -20.63
N ARG A 210 27.00 12.23 -19.96
CA ARG A 210 26.96 12.94 -18.68
C ARG A 210 27.57 12.00 -17.64
N THR A 211 28.79 12.30 -17.23
CA THR A 211 29.53 11.61 -16.16
C THR A 211 28.60 11.36 -14.97
N LEU A 212 28.42 10.08 -14.64
CA LEU A 212 27.73 9.64 -13.45
C LEU A 212 28.63 9.96 -12.26
N ASP A 213 28.49 11.18 -11.71
CA ASP A 213 29.04 11.49 -10.40
C ASP A 213 28.41 10.53 -9.40
N THR A 214 29.30 9.84 -8.69
CA THR A 214 29.00 8.91 -7.61
C THR A 214 28.37 9.69 -6.46
N LEU A 215 27.05 9.82 -6.48
CA LEU A 215 26.29 10.29 -5.32
C LEU A 215 26.36 9.19 -4.25
N GLY A 216 27.01 9.53 -3.13
CA GLY A 216 27.11 8.70 -1.93
C GLY A 216 25.74 8.36 -1.33
N PRO A 217 25.70 7.51 -0.29
CA PRO A 217 24.44 7.01 0.25
C PRO A 217 23.55 8.16 0.73
N GLU A 218 22.41 8.37 0.07
CA GLU A 218 21.38 9.29 0.51
C GLU A 218 20.83 8.86 1.87
N GLY A 219 21.37 9.47 2.91
CA GLY A 219 20.80 9.52 4.25
C GLY A 219 20.85 10.97 4.74
N PRO A 220 19.86 11.44 5.51
CA PRO A 220 19.88 12.80 6.05
C PRO A 220 21.11 12.98 6.95
N GLU A 221 21.93 14.00 6.65
CA GLU A 221 23.08 14.36 7.48
C GLU A 221 22.61 14.75 8.88
N LEU A 222 23.25 14.17 9.91
CA LEU A 222 22.98 14.52 11.30
C LEU A 222 23.44 15.97 11.56
N PRO A 223 22.70 16.76 12.36
CA PRO A 223 23.10 18.13 12.66
C PRO A 223 24.44 18.18 13.39
N PRO A 224 25.29 19.19 13.12
CA PRO A 224 26.61 19.29 13.73
C PRO A 224 26.48 19.58 15.23
N GLY A 225 27.04 18.71 16.08
CA GLY A 225 27.10 18.92 17.53
C GLY A 225 26.92 17.69 18.44
N LEU A 226 26.79 16.48 17.88
CA LEU A 226 26.80 15.23 18.65
C LEU A 226 27.88 14.29 18.11
N CYS A 227 29.13 14.57 18.50
CA CYS A 227 30.18 13.56 18.59
C CYS A 227 30.26 13.07 20.04
#